data_AF-A0A534S3X7-F1
#
_entry.id   AF-A0A534S3X7-F1
#
_cell.length_a   1.000
_cell.length_b   1.000
_cell.length_c   1.000
_cell.angle_alpha   90.00
_cell.angle_beta   90.00
_cell.angle_gamma   90.00
#
_symmetry.space_group_name_H-M   'P 1'
#
loop_
_entity.id
_entity.type
_entity.pdbx_description
1 polymer ?
#
loop_
_entity_poly.entity_id
_entity_poly.type
_entity_poly.pdbx_seq_one_letter_code
_entity_poly.pdbx_strand_id
1 'polypeptide(L)'
;MDSHAVYARRIIENYRMDGFMSGIKAINTYETGDLSAYHDLLVERLLAVGKELIAQGAHALIPLGGRLVPYVVSPLALEAELKVPVINIKLVGIRHAETLVNRKTSHSLQSYPWSGGLTPENISRRVMD
;
A
#
# COMPACT_ATOMS: atom_id res chain seq x y z
N MET A 1 -2.93 -18.82 7.91
CA MET A 1 -2.36 -17.61 7.26
C MET A 1 -2.88 -16.40 8.00
N ASP A 2 -2.03 -15.39 8.21
CA ASP A 2 -2.43 -14.08 8.73
C ASP A 2 -3.58 -13.49 7.87
N SER A 3 -4.62 -12.94 8.51
CA SER A 3 -5.81 -12.40 7.85
C SER A 3 -5.49 -11.29 6.84
N HIS A 4 -4.45 -10.49 7.08
CA HIS A 4 -4.00 -9.43 6.17
C HIS A 4 -3.33 -9.99 4.92
N ALA A 5 -2.57 -11.08 5.05
CA ALA A 5 -1.95 -11.73 3.90
C ALA A 5 -3.01 -12.37 2.97
N VAL A 6 -4.07 -12.95 3.55
CA VAL A 6 -5.21 -13.47 2.79
C VAL A 6 -5.97 -12.35 2.08
N TYR A 7 -6.22 -11.23 2.77
CA TYR A 7 -6.88 -10.08 2.18
C TYR A 7 -6.08 -9.47 1.01
N ALA A 8 -4.77 -9.25 1.21
CA ALA A 8 -3.89 -8.73 0.17
C ALA A 8 -3.86 -9.64 -1.07
N ARG A 9 -3.78 -10.96 -0.87
CA ARG A 9 -3.81 -11.95 -1.96
C ARG A 9 -5.07 -11.83 -2.80
N ARG A 10 -6.25 -11.76 -2.16
CA ARG A 10 -7.53 -11.63 -2.87
C ARG A 10 -7.61 -10.37 -3.72
N ILE A 11 -7.07 -9.25 -3.23
CA ILE A 11 -7.00 -8.01 -4.02
C ILE A 11 -6.14 -8.23 -5.28
N ILE A 12 -4.96 -8.80 -5.12
CA ILE A 12 -4.02 -9.04 -6.23
C ILE A 12 -4.62 -9.99 -7.27
N GLU A 13 -5.30 -11.05 -6.83
CA GLU A 13 -6.02 -11.98 -7.69
C GLU A 13 -7.16 -11.28 -8.46
N ASN A 14 -7.93 -10.41 -7.80
CA ASN A 14 -8.98 -9.63 -8.46
C ASN A 14 -8.44 -8.68 -9.54
N TYR A 15 -7.24 -8.12 -9.34
CA TYR A 15 -6.54 -7.34 -10.34
C TYR A 15 -5.81 -8.20 -11.40
N ARG A 16 -5.85 -9.53 -11.27
CA ARG A 16 -5.15 -10.49 -12.14
C ARG A 16 -3.64 -10.23 -12.20
N MET A 17 -3.08 -9.84 -11.05
CA MET A 17 -1.67 -9.51 -10.88
C MET A 17 -0.89 -10.63 -10.16
N ASP A 18 -1.52 -11.78 -9.92
CA ASP A 18 -0.93 -12.92 -9.22
C ASP A 18 0.35 -13.44 -9.89
N GLY A 19 0.41 -13.41 -11.22
CA GLY A 19 1.61 -13.81 -11.99
C GLY A 19 2.83 -12.90 -11.79
N PHE A 20 2.68 -11.70 -11.22
CA PHE A 20 3.78 -10.78 -10.94
C PHE A 20 4.26 -10.85 -9.49
N MET A 21 3.64 -11.68 -8.65
CA MET A 21 3.88 -11.72 -7.22
C MET A 21 4.73 -12.94 -6.84
N SER A 22 5.92 -12.70 -6.26
CA SER A 22 6.77 -13.76 -5.72
C SER A 22 6.32 -14.25 -4.34
N GLY A 23 5.70 -13.40 -3.52
CA GLY A 23 5.21 -13.78 -2.19
C GLY A 23 4.50 -12.66 -1.43
N ILE A 24 3.81 -13.03 -0.34
CA ILE A 24 3.21 -12.09 0.63
C ILE A 24 3.60 -12.56 2.03
N LYS A 25 4.06 -11.61 2.86
CA LYS A 25 4.44 -11.86 4.25
C LYS A 25 3.87 -10.76 5.14
N ALA A 26 3.36 -11.16 6.30
CA ALA A 26 2.94 -10.24 7.35
C ALA A 26 4.12 -9.91 8.27
N ILE A 27 4.18 -8.67 8.73
CA ILE A 27 5.21 -8.17 9.65
C ILE A 27 4.84 -8.36 11.13
N ASN A 28 3.58 -8.77 11.40
CA ASN A 28 3.03 -9.10 12.73
C ASN A 28 3.35 -8.07 13.82
N THR A 29 2.93 -6.82 13.61
CA THR A 29 3.25 -5.69 14.51
C THR A 29 2.15 -5.34 15.52
N TYR A 30 1.04 -6.09 15.56
CA TYR A 30 -0.15 -5.77 16.38
C TYR A 30 0.05 -5.82 17.90
N GLU A 31 1.18 -6.29 18.39
CA GLU A 31 1.45 -6.40 19.84
C GLU A 31 1.99 -5.10 20.47
N THR A 32 2.39 -4.10 19.66
CA THR A 32 3.05 -2.90 20.18
C THR A 32 2.12 -1.69 20.11
N GLY A 33 1.91 -1.03 21.25
CA GLY A 33 1.07 0.16 21.41
C GLY A 33 1.53 1.36 20.58
N ASP A 34 2.20 2.35 21.18
CA ASP A 34 2.76 3.47 20.41
C ASP A 34 3.93 2.99 19.55
N LEU A 35 3.69 2.84 18.25
CA LEU A 35 4.63 2.36 17.24
C LEU A 35 5.89 3.23 17.10
N SER A 36 5.85 4.49 17.57
CA SER A 36 7.02 5.38 17.51
C SER A 36 8.15 4.93 18.45
N ALA A 37 7.83 4.30 19.58
CA ALA A 37 8.80 3.77 20.54
C ALA A 37 9.49 2.47 20.05
N TYR A 38 9.05 1.90 18.92
CA TYR A 38 9.52 0.62 18.38
C TYR A 38 10.12 0.75 16.98
N HIS A 39 10.58 1.94 16.60
CA HIS A 39 11.16 2.19 15.27
C HIS A 39 12.19 1.13 14.87
N ASP A 40 13.18 0.86 15.72
CA ASP A 40 14.29 -0.04 15.38
C ASP A 40 13.82 -1.49 15.23
N LEU A 41 12.90 -1.93 16.10
CA LEU A 41 12.26 -3.25 16.00
C LEU A 41 11.45 -3.38 14.70
N LEU A 42 10.76 -2.32 14.29
CA LEU A 42 10.00 -2.29 13.04
C LEU A 42 10.93 -2.36 11.84
N VAL A 43 12.04 -1.61 11.85
CA VAL A 43 13.07 -1.69 10.81
C VAL A 43 13.64 -3.09 10.72
N GLU A 44 14.04 -3.69 11.85
CA GLU A 44 14.58 -5.05 11.90
C GLU A 44 13.62 -6.06 11.27
N ARG A 45 12.34 -6.05 11.69
CA ARG A 45 11.30 -6.95 11.16
C ARG A 45 11.05 -6.72 9.67
N LEU A 46 10.97 -5.46 9.22
CA LEU A 46 10.77 -5.11 7.82
C LEU A 46 11.94 -5.60 6.96
N LEU A 47 13.18 -5.44 7.44
CA LEU A 47 14.37 -5.92 6.75
C LEU A 47 14.42 -7.46 6.70
N ALA A 48 14.07 -8.15 7.79
CA ALA A 48 14.01 -9.61 7.83
C ALA A 48 13.00 -10.16 6.82
N VAL A 49 11.76 -9.65 6.85
CA VAL A 49 10.70 -10.02 5.91
C VAL A 49 11.08 -9.67 4.47
N GLY A 50 11.69 -8.49 4.25
CA GLY A 50 12.17 -8.07 2.93
C GLY A 50 13.19 -9.04 2.35
N LYS A 51 14.20 -9.42 3.15
CA LYS A 51 15.23 -10.41 2.75
C LYS A 51 14.61 -11.76 2.39
N GLU A 52 13.62 -12.23 3.16
CA GLU A 52 12.91 -13.47 2.83
C GLU A 52 12.19 -13.41 1.48
N LEU A 53 11.50 -12.30 1.20
CA LEU A 53 10.80 -12.10 -0.07
C LEU A 53 11.76 -11.98 -1.25
N ILE A 54 12.90 -11.32 -1.06
CA ILE A 54 13.96 -11.21 -2.08
C ILE A 54 14.55 -12.60 -2.37
N ALA A 55 14.80 -13.41 -1.34
CA ALA A 55 15.23 -14.80 -1.52
C ALA A 55 14.19 -15.67 -2.28
N GLN A 56 12.92 -15.28 -2.26
CA GLN A 56 11.84 -15.89 -3.06
C GLN A 56 11.71 -15.31 -4.48
N GLY A 57 12.60 -14.40 -4.89
CA GLY A 57 12.62 -13.80 -6.22
C GLY A 57 11.91 -12.45 -6.32
N ALA A 58 11.61 -11.77 -5.20
CA ALA A 58 11.12 -10.40 -5.24
C ALA A 58 12.22 -9.44 -5.76
N HIS A 59 11.91 -8.71 -6.83
CA HIS A 59 12.77 -7.64 -7.35
C HIS A 59 12.32 -6.24 -6.91
N ALA A 60 11.22 -6.13 -6.17
CA ALA A 60 10.71 -4.92 -5.54
C ALA A 60 9.80 -5.32 -4.38
N LEU A 61 9.62 -4.41 -3.41
CA LEU A 61 8.78 -4.62 -2.25
C LEU A 61 7.66 -3.58 -2.19
N ILE A 62 6.44 -4.04 -1.88
CA ILE A 62 5.25 -3.20 -1.69
C ILE A 62 4.79 -3.31 -0.23
N PRO A 63 5.14 -2.36 0.64
CA PRO A 63 4.66 -2.34 2.01
C PRO A 63 3.17 -1.98 2.06
N LEU A 64 2.30 -2.95 2.36
CA LEU A 64 0.84 -2.75 2.45
C LEU A 64 0.36 -2.18 3.79
N GLY A 65 1.24 -1.56 4.56
CA GLY A 65 0.96 -0.95 5.87
C GLY A 65 1.26 0.54 5.85
N GLY A 66 0.38 1.34 5.22
CA GLY A 66 0.62 2.77 4.97
C GLY A 66 0.91 3.60 6.23
N ARG A 67 0.39 3.19 7.39
CA ARG A 67 0.66 3.82 8.70
C ARG A 67 2.10 3.60 9.19
N LEU A 68 2.76 2.53 8.76
CA LEU A 68 4.13 2.19 9.14
C LEU A 68 5.13 2.66 8.10
N VAL A 69 4.92 2.30 6.85
CA VAL A 69 5.75 2.74 5.72
C VAL A 69 4.84 3.56 4.80
N PRO A 70 5.05 4.87 4.64
CA PRO A 70 6.30 5.60 4.90
C PRO A 70 6.38 6.42 6.21
N TYR A 71 5.36 6.41 7.08
CA TYR A 71 5.29 7.38 8.19
C TYR A 71 6.25 7.12 9.36
N VAL A 72 6.47 5.86 9.72
CA VAL A 72 7.38 5.47 10.81
C VAL A 72 8.74 5.09 10.25
N VAL A 73 8.76 4.29 9.18
CA VAL A 73 9.98 3.83 8.51
C VAL A 73 10.01 4.34 7.07
N SER A 74 11.15 4.94 6.69
CA SER A 74 11.38 5.44 5.34
C SER A 74 11.54 4.30 4.33
N PRO A 75 10.82 4.31 3.20
CA PRO A 75 11.05 3.38 2.09
C PRO A 75 12.50 3.45 1.57
N LEU A 76 13.08 4.65 1.48
CA LEU A 76 14.45 4.84 1.00
C LEU A 76 15.50 4.24 1.94
N ALA A 77 15.25 4.26 3.25
CA ALA A 77 16.13 3.63 4.23
C ALA A 77 16.12 2.10 4.06
N LEU A 78 14.93 1.51 3.85
CA LEU A 78 14.80 0.08 3.59
C LEU A 78 15.44 -0.30 2.25
N GLU A 79 15.25 0.50 1.20
CA GLU A 79 15.85 0.27 -0.12
C GLU A 79 17.38 0.31 -0.06
N ALA A 80 17.96 1.25 0.70
CA ALA A 80 19.39 1.34 0.90
C ALA A 80 19.98 0.05 1.49
N GLU A 81 19.25 -0.63 2.38
CA GLU A 81 19.67 -1.90 2.99
C GLU A 81 19.35 -3.12 2.11
N LEU A 82 18.15 -3.17 1.52
CA LEU A 82 17.62 -4.33 0.82
C LEU A 82 18.07 -4.42 -0.65
N LYS A 83 18.60 -3.33 -1.22
CA LYS A 83 19.12 -3.23 -2.60
C LYS A 83 18.09 -3.57 -3.69
N VAL A 84 16.80 -3.51 -3.35
CA VAL A 84 15.68 -3.58 -4.28
C VAL A 84 14.73 -2.42 -4.00
N PRO A 85 14.00 -1.89 -5.00
CA PRO A 85 13.05 -0.82 -4.79
C PRO A 85 12.03 -1.13 -3.70
N VAL A 86 11.85 -0.19 -2.76
CA VAL A 86 10.80 -0.26 -1.74
C VAL A 86 9.76 0.82 -2.03
N ILE A 87 8.58 0.39 -2.48
CA ILE A 87 7.60 1.29 -3.08
C ILE A 87 6.87 2.11 -2.00
N ASN A 88 6.96 3.44 -2.11
CA ASN A 88 6.12 4.35 -1.33
C ASN A 88 4.69 4.37 -1.89
N ILE A 89 3.82 3.49 -1.38
CA ILE A 89 2.44 3.34 -1.86
C ILE A 89 1.61 4.63 -1.80
N LYS A 90 1.89 5.50 -0.82
CA LYS A 90 1.20 6.79 -0.69
C LYS A 90 1.57 7.73 -1.83
N LEU A 91 2.86 7.83 -2.14
CA LEU A 91 3.33 8.67 -3.24
C LEU A 91 2.83 8.14 -4.59
N VAL A 92 2.81 6.82 -4.78
CA VAL A 92 2.23 6.20 -5.98
C VAL A 92 0.77 6.61 -6.15
N GLY A 93 -0.04 6.53 -5.08
CA GLY A 93 -1.44 6.96 -5.12
C GLY A 93 -1.62 8.43 -5.51
N ILE A 94 -0.81 9.33 -4.92
CA ILE A 94 -0.82 10.77 -5.25
C ILE A 94 -0.50 10.99 -6.73
N ARG A 95 0.62 10.43 -7.21
CA ARG A 95 1.07 10.62 -8.60
C ARG A 95 0.11 10.00 -9.60
N HIS A 96 -0.51 8.87 -9.26
CA HIS A 96 -1.52 8.26 -10.10
C HIS A 96 -2.78 9.15 -10.22
N ALA A 97 -3.28 9.68 -9.09
CA ALA A 97 -4.42 10.59 -9.10
C ALA A 97 -4.14 11.88 -9.90
N GLU A 98 -2.96 12.50 -9.70
CA GLU A 98 -2.51 13.65 -10.50
C GLU A 98 -2.49 13.33 -12.00
N THR A 99 -2.00 12.14 -12.37
CA THR A 99 -1.98 11.70 -13.78
C THR A 99 -3.38 11.63 -14.36
N LEU A 100 -4.35 11.05 -13.64
CA LEU A 100 -5.73 10.95 -14.12
C LEU A 100 -6.37 12.33 -14.30
N VAL A 101 -6.20 13.24 -13.32
CA VAL A 101 -6.71 14.62 -13.39
C VAL A 101 -6.11 15.38 -14.58
N ASN A 102 -4.79 15.31 -14.75
CA ASN A 102 -4.08 15.98 -15.85
C ASN A 102 -4.51 15.47 -17.22
N ARG A 103 -4.95 14.21 -17.30
CA ARG A 103 -5.49 13.58 -18.51
C ARG A 103 -7.01 13.69 -18.62
N LYS A 104 -7.67 14.43 -17.73
CA LYS A 104 -9.13 14.59 -17.68
C LYS A 104 -9.86 13.23 -17.68
N THR A 105 -9.27 12.24 -17.03
CA THR A 105 -9.81 10.89 -16.91
C THR A 105 -10.50 10.74 -15.56
N SER A 106 -11.72 10.19 -15.57
CA SER A 106 -12.51 9.88 -14.38
C SER A 106 -13.03 8.45 -14.45
N HIS A 107 -13.63 7.96 -13.35
CA HIS A 107 -14.31 6.67 -13.35
C HIS A 107 -15.49 6.68 -14.32
N SER A 108 -15.69 5.57 -15.05
CA SER A 108 -16.86 5.39 -15.90
C SER A 108 -18.12 5.23 -15.05
N LEU A 109 -19.12 6.08 -15.28
CA LEU A 109 -20.43 5.97 -14.62
C LEU A 109 -21.24 4.74 -15.05
N GLN A 110 -20.92 4.16 -16.21
CA GLN A 110 -21.56 2.94 -16.68
C GLN A 110 -21.09 1.73 -15.86
N SER A 111 -19.80 1.69 -15.52
CA SER A 111 -19.21 0.59 -14.76
C SER A 111 -19.27 0.82 -13.24
N TYR A 112 -19.22 2.08 -12.81
CA TYR A 112 -19.22 2.53 -11.42
C TYR A 112 -20.23 3.66 -11.23
N PRO A 113 -21.54 3.36 -11.28
CA PRO A 113 -22.56 4.38 -11.08
C PRO A 113 -22.49 4.91 -9.65
N TRP A 114 -22.80 6.20 -9.48
CA TRP A 114 -22.93 6.78 -8.15
C TRP A 114 -24.02 6.06 -7.37
N SER A 115 -23.75 5.78 -6.10
CA SER A 115 -24.81 5.45 -5.17
C SER A 115 -25.76 6.65 -5.04
N GLY A 116 -27.06 6.40 -4.90
CA GLY A 116 -28.08 7.46 -4.88
C GLY A 116 -27.75 8.58 -3.88
N GLY A 117 -27.74 9.83 -4.35
CA GLY A 117 -27.45 11.01 -3.52
C GLY A 117 -25.96 11.28 -3.26
N LEU A 118 -25.04 10.42 -3.70
CA LEU A 118 -23.59 10.55 -3.49
C LEU A 118 -22.84 11.02 -4.75
N THR A 119 -23.43 11.94 -5.52
CA THR A 119 -22.70 12.58 -6.62
C THR A 119 -21.60 13.50 -6.09
N PRO A 120 -20.53 13.78 -6.86
CA PRO A 120 -19.46 14.68 -6.44
C PRO A 120 -19.96 16.05 -5.98
N GLU A 121 -21.00 16.57 -6.64
CA GLU A 121 -21.62 17.86 -6.32
C GLU A 121 -22.31 17.80 -4.95
N ASN A 122 -22.95 16.68 -4.62
CA ASN A 122 -23.63 16.49 -3.34
C ASN A 122 -22.66 16.26 -2.18
N ILE A 123 -21.53 15.57 -2.43
CA ILE A 123 -20.50 15.33 -1.41
C ILE A 123 -19.75 16.62 -1.10
N SER A 124 -19.38 17.40 -2.12
CA SER A 124 -18.62 18.65 -1.96
C SER A 124 -19.39 19.71 -1.18
N ARG A 125 -20.73 19.71 -1.25
CA ARG A 125 -21.58 20.66 -0.50
C ARG A 125 -21.62 20.36 1.00
N ARG A 126 -21.48 19.09 1.43
CA ARG A 126 -21.53 18.70 2.86
C ARG A 126 -20.35 19.21 3.71
N VAL A 127 -19.32 19.78 3.08
CA VAL A 127 -18.14 20.31 3.77
C VAL A 127 -18.27 21.82 4.07
N MET A 128 -19.33 22.47 3.55
CA MET A 128 -19.55 23.92 3.71
C MET A 128 -20.68 24.29 4.68
N ASP A 129 -21.27 23.31 5.37
CA ASP A 129 -22.21 23.48 6.49
C ASP A 129 -21.56 22.93 7.78
#